data_AF-A0A7S0ZMJ2-F1
#
_entry.id   AF-A0A7S0ZMJ2-F1
#
_cell.length_a   1.000
_cell.length_b   1.000
_cell.length_c   1.000
_cell.angle_alpha   90.00
_cell.angle_beta   90.00
_cell.angle_gamma   90.00
#
_symmetry.space_group_name_H-M   'P 1'
#
loop_
_entity.id
_entity.type
_entity.pdbx_description
1 polymer ?
#
loop_
_entity_poly.entity_id
_entity_poly.type
_entity_poly.pdbx_seq_one_letter_code
_entity_poly.pdbx_strand_id
1 'polypeptide(L)'
;KVHVGLGFFTRSSVARVDLRSFFLGLNGTGRTPTMSLASTSTVPSSVGRSRESTFRKSGVPRERWEGNNPNCSLCRAPVGKMTRHHCRICGKCVCSACSPSFVFLKGSIGKQRVCQGCIAVSEEAPVLQERLTQLCGALSQICDSGEAPRPRTLDEAVALCEAGAAPAMERFASMKSRAEDADAKLAEQRLARERLDDEVTFAKDSFISLGIRLHAMHTESEPDREDPPTLQDALVYCCAALGPLTAEMKRPHMFRRKRASSRSKTPEHYNRTLTESDNEDAESTKPPRVRRSFCGSGTSETGMSWSSPTLNHQTSWGADPTLECHVCNQKFGKRHLRRRHQCQVCGKCVCSKCSPNSLQLDETGRLGRVCTPCVASIHELPAFQGRMALISERLAALSAGKGDYKGDIQALQENSACASIELSLAQAEAALAAMEDCKDEEKVEWMVTGEAPETSEETLERN
;
A
#
# COMPACT_ATOMS: atom_id res chain seq x y z
N LYS A 1 -59.15 7.02 -34.89
CA LYS A 1 -58.79 8.39 -34.46
C LYS A 1 -57.74 8.28 -33.37
N VAL A 2 -56.47 8.30 -33.76
CA VAL A 2 -55.32 8.33 -32.85
C VAL A 2 -54.58 9.61 -33.22
N HIS A 3 -54.50 10.58 -32.29
CA HIS A 3 -53.68 11.77 -32.45
C HIS A 3 -52.43 11.58 -31.59
N VAL A 4 -51.28 11.54 -32.25
CA VAL A 4 -49.96 11.57 -31.62
C VAL A 4 -49.57 13.03 -31.49
N GLY A 5 -49.36 13.49 -30.25
CA GLY A 5 -48.86 14.83 -29.94
C GLY A 5 -47.35 14.81 -29.78
N LEU A 6 -46.65 15.56 -30.62
CA LEU A 6 -45.22 15.86 -30.53
C LEU A 6 -44.99 16.94 -29.45
N GLY A 7 -44.26 16.58 -28.40
CA GLY A 7 -43.77 17.51 -27.37
C GLY A 7 -42.33 17.94 -27.67
N PHE A 8 -42.15 19.23 -27.92
CA PHE A 8 -40.85 19.92 -28.00
C PHE A 8 -40.21 20.02 -26.60
N PHE A 9 -38.96 19.60 -26.45
CA PHE A 9 -38.14 19.92 -25.28
C PHE A 9 -37.18 21.07 -25.59
N THR A 10 -37.17 22.04 -24.69
CA THR A 10 -36.40 23.29 -24.75
C THR A 10 -34.96 23.13 -24.23
N ARG A 11 -34.10 24.01 -24.77
CA ARG A 11 -32.69 24.26 -24.47
C ARG A 11 -32.27 24.11 -22.99
N SER A 12 -31.19 23.37 -22.76
CA SER A 12 -30.37 23.44 -21.54
C SER A 12 -29.44 24.64 -21.57
N SER A 13 -29.46 25.41 -20.47
CA SER A 13 -28.61 26.56 -20.19
C SER A 13 -27.26 26.07 -19.67
N VAL A 14 -26.18 26.48 -20.33
CA VAL A 14 -24.79 26.26 -19.86
C VAL A 14 -24.46 27.39 -18.89
N ALA A 15 -24.24 27.06 -17.61
CA ALA A 15 -23.71 28.00 -16.63
C ALA A 15 -22.19 28.12 -16.82
N ARG A 16 -21.73 29.31 -17.19
CA ARG A 16 -20.31 29.70 -17.13
C ARG A 16 -19.97 30.05 -15.69
N VAL A 17 -18.97 29.40 -15.12
CA VAL A 17 -18.32 29.81 -13.87
C VAL A 17 -17.19 30.76 -14.23
N ASP A 18 -17.27 31.98 -13.70
CA ASP A 18 -16.32 33.07 -13.93
C ASP A 18 -15.18 32.99 -12.89
N LEU A 19 -13.98 32.64 -13.35
CA LEU A 19 -12.75 32.58 -12.54
C LEU A 19 -11.97 33.88 -12.68
N ARG A 20 -12.47 34.95 -12.07
CA ARG A 20 -11.68 36.16 -11.79
C ARG A 20 -12.14 36.78 -10.48
N SER A 21 -11.36 36.56 -9.42
CA SER A 21 -11.10 37.50 -8.32
C SER A 21 -10.44 36.76 -7.16
N PHE A 22 -9.10 36.66 -7.14
CA PHE A 22 -8.32 36.52 -5.89
C PHE A 22 -6.85 36.85 -6.19
N PHE A 23 -6.56 38.14 -6.31
CA PHE A 23 -5.22 38.69 -6.16
C PHE A 23 -5.36 40.08 -5.54
N LEU A 24 -4.37 40.48 -4.73
CA LEU A 24 -4.28 41.61 -3.80
C LEU A 24 -4.72 41.21 -2.37
N GLY A 25 -3.88 41.22 -1.34
CA GLY A 25 -2.48 41.63 -1.26
C GLY A 25 -2.02 41.52 0.20
N LEU A 26 -0.75 41.18 0.40
CA LEU A 26 -0.09 41.33 1.70
C LEU A 26 1.31 41.89 1.46
N ASN A 27 1.44 43.20 1.68
CA ASN A 27 2.71 43.83 2.00
C ASN A 27 3.02 43.51 3.47
N GLY A 28 4.09 42.74 3.71
CA GLY A 28 4.60 42.44 5.05
C GLY A 28 6.12 42.49 5.05
N THR A 29 6.65 43.58 5.55
CA THR A 29 8.08 43.90 5.65
C THR A 29 8.84 42.94 6.56
N GLY A 30 9.94 42.40 6.03
CA GLY A 30 11.24 42.14 6.66
C GLY A 30 11.33 41.72 8.13
N ARG A 31 11.88 40.52 8.35
CA ARG A 31 12.99 40.24 9.29
C ARG A 31 13.39 38.76 9.18
N THR A 32 14.60 38.51 8.70
CA THR A 32 15.26 37.21 8.73
C THR A 32 15.86 36.95 10.11
N PRO A 33 15.63 35.80 10.75
CA PRO A 33 16.53 35.29 11.76
C PRO A 33 17.48 34.26 11.14
N THR A 34 18.76 34.53 11.27
CA THR A 34 19.85 33.56 11.09
C THR A 34 19.69 32.43 12.10
N MET A 35 19.48 31.20 11.62
CA MET A 35 19.55 30.00 12.46
C MET A 35 20.99 29.46 12.43
N SER A 36 21.63 29.56 13.59
CA SER A 36 22.94 29.00 13.90
C SER A 36 22.85 27.49 14.06
N LEU A 37 23.64 26.75 13.29
CA LEU A 37 23.83 25.30 13.42
C LEU A 37 24.82 25.02 14.56
N ALA A 38 24.31 24.67 15.73
CA ALA A 38 25.06 23.92 16.74
C ALA A 38 24.10 23.27 17.74
N SER A 39 23.88 21.97 17.61
CA SER A 39 23.32 21.14 18.68
C SER A 39 23.75 19.69 18.46
N THR A 40 24.85 19.34 19.12
CA THR A 40 25.29 17.96 19.37
C THR A 40 24.21 17.24 20.18
N SER A 41 23.53 16.28 19.54
CA SER A 41 22.62 15.33 20.18
C SER A 41 23.45 14.27 20.93
N THR A 42 23.68 14.51 22.22
CA THR A 42 24.19 13.49 23.14
C THR A 42 23.01 12.65 23.60
N VAL A 43 22.87 11.45 23.04
CA VAL A 43 21.87 10.46 23.46
C VAL A 43 22.25 9.94 24.86
N PRO A 44 21.44 10.12 25.92
CA PRO A 44 21.74 9.54 27.21
C PRO A 44 21.44 8.04 27.17
N SER A 45 22.49 7.25 26.97
CA SER A 45 22.51 5.82 27.31
C SER A 45 22.44 5.65 28.82
N SER A 46 21.24 5.61 29.38
CA SER A 46 21.01 5.06 30.71
C SER A 46 19.66 4.34 30.77
N VAL A 47 19.62 3.16 30.16
CA VAL A 47 18.57 2.16 30.40
C VAL A 47 18.78 1.60 31.81
N GLY A 48 18.32 2.36 32.81
CA GLY A 48 18.12 1.83 34.15
C GLY A 48 16.98 0.83 34.12
N ARG A 49 17.30 -0.47 33.99
CA ARG A 49 16.35 -1.58 34.19
C ARG A 49 15.93 -1.62 35.66
N SER A 50 14.97 -0.77 36.04
CA SER A 50 14.21 -0.99 37.27
C SER A 50 13.31 -2.22 37.03
N ARG A 51 13.76 -3.37 37.51
CA ARG A 51 13.00 -4.63 37.59
C ARG A 51 11.94 -4.53 38.69
N GLU A 52 11.10 -3.50 38.67
CA GLU A 52 9.85 -3.53 39.41
C GLU A 52 8.89 -4.40 38.59
N SER A 53 9.01 -5.72 38.78
CA SER A 53 8.04 -6.70 38.29
C SER A 53 6.73 -6.43 39.04
N THR A 54 6.00 -5.38 38.63
CA THR A 54 4.61 -5.17 39.02
C THR A 54 3.85 -6.41 38.58
N PHE A 55 3.59 -7.28 39.55
CA PHE A 55 2.88 -8.52 39.34
C PHE A 55 1.46 -8.15 38.95
N ARG A 56 1.22 -7.93 37.65
CA ARG A 56 -0.07 -7.53 37.10
C ARG A 56 -1.07 -8.62 37.44
N LYS A 57 -1.95 -8.37 38.41
CA LYS A 57 -3.07 -9.25 38.75
C LYS A 57 -3.91 -9.45 37.49
N SER A 58 -4.15 -10.70 37.09
CA SER A 58 -4.99 -10.97 35.92
C SER A 58 -6.45 -10.60 36.17
N GLY A 59 -7.09 -10.05 35.14
CA GLY A 59 -8.47 -9.54 35.16
C GLY A 59 -8.53 -8.01 35.20
N VAL A 60 -9.70 -7.47 34.88
CA VAL A 60 -9.93 -6.03 34.88
C VAL A 60 -9.94 -5.52 36.34
N PRO A 61 -9.22 -4.42 36.65
CA PRO A 61 -9.24 -3.79 37.98
C PRO A 61 -10.68 -3.49 38.42
N ARG A 62 -10.97 -3.57 39.73
CA ARG A 62 -12.35 -3.40 40.23
C ARG A 62 -12.93 -2.03 39.92
N GLU A 63 -12.07 -1.03 39.77
CA GLU A 63 -12.39 0.35 39.44
C GLU A 63 -12.98 0.48 38.03
N ARG A 64 -12.71 -0.50 37.15
CA ARG A 64 -13.25 -0.58 35.79
C ARG A 64 -14.42 -1.55 35.66
N TRP A 65 -14.91 -2.12 36.76
CA TRP A 65 -16.11 -2.95 36.71
C TRP A 65 -17.32 -2.09 36.39
N GLU A 66 -18.25 -2.67 35.65
CA GLU A 66 -19.55 -2.02 35.44
C GLU A 66 -20.22 -1.82 36.80
N GLY A 67 -20.96 -0.73 36.95
CA GLY A 67 -21.80 -0.53 38.12
C GLY A 67 -22.82 -1.66 38.29
N ASN A 68 -23.46 -1.71 39.46
CA ASN A 68 -24.51 -2.68 39.76
C ASN A 68 -25.78 -2.43 38.90
N ASN A 69 -25.74 -2.82 37.63
CA ASN A 69 -26.84 -2.70 36.69
C ASN A 69 -28.02 -3.61 37.13
N PRO A 70 -29.29 -3.14 37.13
CA PRO A 70 -30.45 -3.98 37.42
C PRO A 70 -30.67 -5.09 36.37
N ASN A 71 -30.02 -5.03 35.21
CA ASN A 71 -30.17 -5.99 34.14
C ASN A 71 -28.82 -6.64 33.81
N CYS A 72 -28.86 -7.90 33.39
CA CYS A 72 -27.68 -8.62 32.89
C CYS A 72 -27.18 -7.97 31.60
N SER A 73 -25.90 -7.61 31.52
CA SER A 73 -25.30 -6.96 30.33
C SER A 73 -25.17 -7.90 29.13
N LEU A 74 -25.48 -9.19 29.28
CA LEU A 74 -25.51 -10.16 28.16
C LEU A 74 -26.94 -10.45 27.70
N CYS A 75 -27.79 -11.00 28.56
CA CYS A 75 -29.15 -11.41 28.17
C CYS A 75 -30.25 -10.39 28.52
N ARG A 76 -29.90 -9.25 29.14
CA ARG A 76 -30.81 -8.18 29.60
C ARG A 76 -31.84 -8.62 30.65
N ALA A 77 -31.82 -9.87 31.10
CA ALA A 77 -32.69 -10.35 32.17
C ALA A 77 -32.47 -9.57 33.47
N PRO A 78 -33.54 -9.30 34.25
CA PRO A 78 -33.42 -8.60 35.52
C PRO A 78 -32.57 -9.40 36.51
N VAL A 79 -31.67 -8.72 37.23
CA VAL A 79 -30.77 -9.29 38.23
C VAL A 79 -30.99 -8.63 39.60
N GLY A 80 -31.30 -9.45 40.59
CA GLY A 80 -31.49 -9.04 41.98
C GLY A 80 -30.16 -8.77 42.67
N LYS A 81 -30.19 -8.21 43.88
CA LYS A 81 -28.97 -7.94 44.67
C LYS A 81 -28.14 -9.21 44.92
N MET A 82 -28.80 -10.36 45.11
CA MET A 82 -28.15 -11.65 45.40
C MET A 82 -27.82 -12.48 44.14
N THR A 83 -28.42 -12.17 42.99
CA THR A 83 -28.19 -12.89 41.72
C THR A 83 -27.30 -12.12 40.75
N ARG A 84 -26.84 -10.93 41.17
CA ARG A 84 -25.85 -10.12 40.46
C ARG A 84 -24.46 -10.71 40.61
N HIS A 85 -23.78 -10.85 39.49
CA HIS A 85 -22.40 -11.26 39.44
C HIS A 85 -21.63 -10.33 38.51
N HIS A 86 -20.32 -10.22 38.71
CA HIS A 86 -19.46 -9.52 37.77
C HIS A 86 -18.53 -10.52 37.13
N CYS A 87 -18.37 -10.42 35.81
CA CYS A 87 -17.36 -11.20 35.12
C CYS A 87 -15.97 -10.69 35.52
N ARG A 88 -15.09 -11.57 36.00
CA ARG A 88 -13.73 -11.16 36.41
C ARG A 88 -12.85 -10.70 35.24
N ILE A 89 -13.21 -11.10 34.01
CA ILE A 89 -12.47 -10.76 32.80
C ILE A 89 -12.90 -9.40 32.26
N CYS A 90 -14.19 -9.20 31.98
CA CYS A 90 -14.67 -7.97 31.35
C CYS A 90 -15.31 -6.96 32.33
N GLY A 91 -15.52 -7.33 33.60
CA GLY A 91 -16.12 -6.44 34.60
C GLY A 91 -17.63 -6.23 34.47
N LYS A 92 -18.29 -6.76 33.43
CA LYS A 92 -19.73 -6.58 33.16
C LYS A 92 -20.61 -7.25 34.23
N CYS A 93 -21.75 -6.62 34.53
CA CYS A 93 -22.78 -7.17 35.42
C CYS A 93 -23.57 -8.28 34.71
N VAL A 94 -23.56 -9.51 35.22
CA VAL A 94 -24.13 -10.69 34.56
C VAL A 94 -24.94 -11.55 35.53
N CYS A 95 -25.94 -12.26 35.02
CA CYS A 95 -26.68 -13.27 35.78
C CYS A 95 -25.90 -14.59 35.87
N SER A 96 -26.33 -15.50 36.75
CA SER A 96 -25.71 -16.81 36.93
C SER A 96 -25.76 -17.68 35.67
N ALA A 97 -26.86 -17.63 34.91
CA ALA A 97 -27.02 -18.37 33.65
C ALA A 97 -26.02 -17.92 32.57
N CYS A 98 -25.74 -16.61 32.51
CA CYS A 98 -24.76 -16.05 31.58
C CYS A 98 -23.30 -16.16 32.06
N SER A 99 -23.06 -16.70 33.26
CA SER A 99 -21.72 -16.84 33.85
C SER A 99 -21.55 -18.15 34.64
N PRO A 100 -21.82 -19.32 34.02
CA PRO A 100 -21.84 -20.60 34.73
C PRO A 100 -20.44 -21.09 35.11
N SER A 101 -19.39 -20.60 34.42
CA SER A 101 -18.03 -21.13 34.54
C SER A 101 -17.14 -20.34 35.49
N PHE A 102 -16.13 -21.04 36.00
CA PHE A 102 -15.10 -20.48 36.88
C PHE A 102 -13.70 -20.91 36.43
N VAL A 103 -12.78 -19.95 36.33
CA VAL A 103 -11.39 -20.12 35.86
C VAL A 103 -10.38 -19.71 36.92
N PHE A 104 -9.20 -20.34 36.93
CA PHE A 104 -8.05 -19.83 37.68
C PHE A 104 -7.33 -18.76 36.85
N LEU A 105 -7.28 -17.54 37.38
CA LEU A 105 -6.55 -16.44 36.75
C LEU A 105 -5.19 -16.30 37.43
N LYS A 106 -4.15 -15.94 36.66
CA LYS A 106 -2.82 -15.72 37.22
C LYS A 106 -2.86 -14.58 38.25
N GLY A 107 -2.36 -14.86 39.46
CA GLY A 107 -2.36 -13.90 40.58
C GLY A 107 -3.72 -13.72 41.28
N SER A 108 -4.73 -14.51 40.93
CA SER A 108 -5.98 -14.59 41.69
C SER A 108 -5.92 -15.72 42.72
N ILE A 109 -6.55 -15.51 43.88
CA ILE A 109 -6.72 -16.56 44.90
C ILE A 109 -7.99 -17.32 44.56
N GLY A 110 -7.87 -18.59 44.18
CA GLY A 110 -9.00 -19.45 43.83
C GLY A 110 -9.59 -19.21 42.44
N LYS A 111 -10.67 -19.93 42.13
CA LYS A 111 -11.38 -19.81 40.85
C LYS A 111 -12.23 -18.53 40.82
N GLN A 112 -12.26 -17.87 39.68
CA GLN A 112 -12.95 -16.62 39.42
C GLN A 112 -14.06 -16.83 38.40
N ARG A 113 -15.21 -16.19 38.61
CA ARG A 113 -16.37 -16.30 37.73
C ARG A 113 -16.16 -15.54 36.43
N VAL A 114 -16.53 -16.16 35.31
CA VAL A 114 -16.40 -15.57 33.97
C VAL A 114 -17.69 -15.77 33.17
N CYS A 115 -18.05 -14.77 32.37
CA CYS A 115 -19.23 -14.83 31.54
C CYS A 115 -19.01 -15.67 30.27
N GLN A 116 -20.10 -16.20 29.70
CA GLN A 116 -20.08 -16.99 28.46
C GLN A 116 -19.43 -16.22 27.30
N GLY A 117 -19.67 -14.91 27.18
CA GLY A 117 -19.04 -14.10 26.13
C GLY A 117 -17.51 -14.10 26.18
N CYS A 118 -16.90 -14.07 27.37
CA CYS A 118 -15.44 -14.19 27.48
C CYS A 118 -14.95 -15.63 27.21
N ILE A 119 -15.77 -16.65 27.48
CA ILE A 119 -15.39 -18.05 27.23
C ILE A 119 -15.46 -18.37 25.74
N ALA A 120 -16.49 -17.91 25.03
CA ALA A 120 -16.62 -18.08 23.59
C ALA A 120 -15.37 -17.55 22.85
N VAL A 121 -14.90 -16.34 23.20
CA VAL A 121 -13.68 -15.79 22.60
C VAL A 121 -12.44 -16.65 22.89
N SER A 122 -12.42 -17.38 24.01
CA SER A 122 -11.31 -18.29 24.33
C SER A 122 -11.24 -19.51 23.44
N GLU A 123 -12.38 -19.96 22.92
CA GLU A 123 -12.47 -21.07 21.97
C GLU A 123 -11.93 -20.66 20.60
N GLU A 124 -12.13 -19.40 20.23
CA GLU A 124 -11.61 -18.81 18.99
C GLU A 124 -10.12 -18.42 19.07
N ALA A 125 -9.55 -18.35 20.27
CA ALA A 125 -8.16 -17.90 20.50
C ALA A 125 -7.10 -18.60 19.61
N PRO A 126 -7.15 -19.93 19.37
CA PRO A 126 -6.18 -20.59 18.48
C PRO A 126 -6.30 -20.13 17.02
N VAL A 127 -7.53 -19.90 16.55
CA VAL A 127 -7.79 -19.40 15.19
C VAL A 127 -7.29 -17.97 15.04
N LEU A 128 -7.58 -17.12 16.04
CA LEU A 128 -7.07 -15.76 16.11
C LEU A 128 -5.54 -15.72 16.14
N GLN A 129 -4.89 -16.64 16.87
CA GLN A 129 -3.44 -16.73 16.92
C GLN A 129 -2.83 -17.08 15.57
N GLU A 130 -3.44 -18.01 14.83
CA GLU A 130 -2.98 -18.39 13.50
C GLU A 130 -3.12 -17.22 12.51
N ARG A 131 -4.28 -16.54 12.48
CA ARG A 131 -4.49 -15.34 11.65
C ARG A 131 -3.50 -14.23 11.96
N LEU A 132 -3.24 -13.94 13.24
CA LEU A 132 -2.22 -12.97 13.63
C LEU A 132 -0.82 -13.38 13.20
N THR A 133 -0.50 -14.68 13.26
CA THR A 133 0.80 -15.19 12.79
C THR A 133 0.96 -14.95 11.29
N GLN A 134 -0.10 -15.19 10.51
CA GLN A 134 -0.13 -14.89 9.07
C GLN A 134 0.00 -13.39 8.81
N LEU A 135 -0.73 -12.55 9.55
CA LEU A 135 -0.66 -11.09 9.48
C LEU A 135 0.77 -10.58 9.72
N CYS A 136 1.44 -11.08 10.76
CA CYS A 136 2.80 -10.69 11.07
C CYS A 136 3.81 -11.19 10.01
N GLY A 137 3.55 -12.34 9.39
CA GLY A 137 4.30 -12.84 8.23
C GLY A 137 4.19 -11.91 7.04
N ALA A 138 2.96 -11.50 6.68
CA ALA A 138 2.70 -10.55 5.59
C ALA A 138 3.37 -9.19 5.86
N LEU A 139 3.25 -8.64 7.07
CA LEU A 139 3.94 -7.39 7.45
C LEU A 139 5.46 -7.50 7.31
N SER A 140 6.04 -8.65 7.67
CA SER A 140 7.50 -8.87 7.56
C SER A 140 7.96 -8.99 6.12
N GLN A 141 7.16 -9.64 5.25
CA GLN A 141 7.39 -9.69 3.80
C GLN A 141 7.30 -8.31 3.17
N ILE A 142 6.37 -7.46 3.62
CA ILE A 142 6.32 -6.08 3.14
C ILE A 142 7.62 -5.35 3.47
N CYS A 143 8.15 -5.55 4.67
CA CYS A 143 9.35 -4.89 5.15
C CYS A 143 10.67 -5.53 4.69
N ASP A 144 10.66 -6.58 3.86
CA ASP A 144 11.82 -7.45 3.57
C ASP A 144 12.59 -7.90 4.84
N SER A 145 11.90 -7.99 5.97
CA SER A 145 12.50 -8.24 7.28
C SER A 145 12.58 -9.73 7.57
N GLY A 146 13.09 -10.53 6.61
CA GLY A 146 13.27 -11.98 6.76
C GLY A 146 12.04 -12.75 7.28
N GLU A 147 12.28 -13.94 7.81
CA GLU A 147 11.22 -14.75 8.43
C GLU A 147 10.90 -14.23 9.84
N ALA A 148 9.65 -13.84 10.06
CA ALA A 148 9.18 -13.39 11.36
C ALA A 148 9.25 -14.51 12.41
N PRO A 149 9.64 -14.21 13.66
CA PRO A 149 9.58 -15.22 14.72
C PRO A 149 8.13 -15.68 14.95
N ARG A 150 7.90 -16.99 15.03
CA ARG A 150 6.57 -17.55 15.28
C ARG A 150 6.10 -17.23 16.72
N PRO A 151 5.00 -16.48 16.91
CA PRO A 151 4.54 -16.10 18.23
C PRO A 151 3.94 -17.29 18.99
N ARG A 152 4.23 -17.38 20.28
CA ARG A 152 3.74 -18.45 21.16
C ARG A 152 2.45 -18.08 21.87
N THR A 153 2.20 -16.79 22.04
CA THR A 153 0.99 -16.23 22.66
C THR A 153 0.34 -15.20 21.76
N LEU A 154 -0.94 -14.91 22.02
CA LEU A 154 -1.66 -13.83 21.32
C LEU A 154 -0.98 -12.48 21.56
N ASP A 155 -0.60 -12.16 22.80
CA ASP A 155 0.07 -10.89 23.12
C ASP A 155 1.39 -10.71 22.36
N GLU A 156 2.17 -11.79 22.21
CA GLU A 156 3.40 -11.78 21.40
C GLU A 156 3.09 -11.56 19.92
N ALA A 157 2.06 -12.23 19.38
CA ALA A 157 1.63 -12.03 17.99
C ALA A 157 1.23 -10.57 17.73
N VAL A 158 0.46 -9.97 18.63
CA VAL A 158 0.05 -8.56 18.52
C VAL A 158 1.25 -7.64 18.60
N ALA A 159 2.17 -7.89 19.53
CA ALA A 159 3.38 -7.08 19.66
C ALA A 159 4.23 -7.13 18.40
N LEU A 160 4.36 -8.30 17.76
CA LEU A 160 5.04 -8.44 16.48
C LEU A 160 4.32 -7.68 15.37
N CYS A 161 3.00 -7.77 15.29
CA CYS A 161 2.23 -7.08 14.28
C CYS A 161 2.24 -5.54 14.50
N GLU A 162 2.24 -5.05 15.75
CA GLU A 162 2.46 -3.62 16.05
C GLU A 162 3.85 -3.15 15.64
N ALA A 163 4.88 -3.96 15.95
CA ALA A 163 6.27 -3.66 15.61
C ALA A 163 6.49 -3.66 14.09
N GLY A 164 5.83 -4.57 13.36
CA GLY A 164 5.87 -4.66 11.91
C GLY A 164 5.00 -3.62 11.20
N ALA A 165 3.92 -3.15 11.83
CA ALA A 165 3.03 -2.18 11.21
C ALA A 165 3.77 -0.89 10.84
N ALA A 166 4.50 -0.26 11.79
CA ALA A 166 5.20 1.01 11.55
C ALA A 166 6.17 1.01 10.35
N PRO A 167 7.14 0.09 10.24
CA PRO A 167 8.03 0.02 9.08
C PRO A 167 7.28 -0.32 7.79
N ALA A 168 6.21 -1.14 7.86
CA ALA A 168 5.37 -1.40 6.69
C ALA A 168 4.70 -0.12 6.19
N MET A 169 4.22 0.73 7.10
CA MET A 169 3.62 2.03 6.75
C MET A 169 4.62 2.96 6.07
N GLU A 170 5.82 3.10 6.64
CA GLU A 170 6.87 3.97 6.09
C GLU A 170 7.28 3.50 4.69
N ARG A 171 7.43 2.19 4.51
CA ARG A 171 7.75 1.61 3.22
C ARG A 171 6.64 1.81 2.20
N PHE A 172 5.37 1.62 2.59
CA PHE A 172 4.24 1.87 1.71
C PHE A 172 4.14 3.34 1.30
N ALA A 173 4.35 4.27 2.24
CA ALA A 173 4.40 5.70 1.94
C ALA A 173 5.54 6.03 0.96
N SER A 174 6.72 5.41 1.12
CA SER A 174 7.84 5.56 0.19
C SER A 174 7.52 5.01 -1.20
N MET A 175 6.94 3.80 -1.30
CA MET A 175 6.53 3.21 -2.58
C MET A 175 5.50 4.10 -3.29
N LYS A 176 4.50 4.59 -2.55
CA LYS A 176 3.49 5.50 -3.09
C LYS A 176 4.10 6.81 -3.62
N SER A 177 5.02 7.42 -2.87
CA SER A 177 5.72 8.63 -3.33
C SER A 177 6.50 8.37 -4.62
N ARG A 178 7.17 7.22 -4.73
CA ARG A 178 7.90 6.83 -5.94
C ARG A 178 6.98 6.62 -7.14
N ALA A 179 5.80 6.04 -6.92
CA ALA A 179 4.79 5.88 -7.96
C ALA A 179 4.25 7.24 -8.44
N GLU A 180 3.92 8.16 -7.52
CA GLU A 180 3.49 9.52 -7.86
C GLU A 180 4.57 10.30 -8.65
N ASP A 181 5.85 10.14 -8.29
CA ASP A 181 6.97 10.72 -9.04
C ASP A 181 7.15 10.09 -10.43
N ALA A 182 6.96 8.78 -10.56
CA ALA A 182 7.01 8.08 -11.85
C ALA A 182 5.90 8.53 -12.79
N ASP A 183 4.66 8.66 -12.28
CA ASP A 183 3.51 9.20 -13.01
C ASP A 183 3.77 10.63 -13.49
N ALA A 184 4.35 11.48 -12.64
CA ALA A 184 4.71 12.85 -13.00
C ALA A 184 5.75 12.89 -14.14
N LYS A 185 6.77 12.01 -14.10
CA LYS A 185 7.77 11.89 -15.16
C LYS A 185 7.16 11.38 -16.47
N LEU A 186 6.27 10.39 -16.41
CA LEU A 186 5.56 9.88 -17.58
C LEU A 186 4.69 10.98 -18.22
N ALA A 187 4.03 11.79 -17.41
CA ALA A 187 3.25 12.94 -17.87
C ALA A 187 4.15 13.99 -18.56
N GLU A 188 5.32 14.28 -17.99
CA GLU A 188 6.31 15.18 -18.59
C GLU A 188 6.82 14.65 -19.93
N GLN A 189 7.15 13.36 -20.02
CA GLN A 189 7.59 12.73 -21.28
C GLN A 189 6.49 12.79 -22.35
N ARG A 190 5.22 12.59 -21.98
CA ARG A 190 4.09 12.71 -22.92
C ARG A 190 3.98 14.12 -23.49
N LEU A 191 4.11 15.15 -22.65
CA LEU A 191 4.10 16.55 -23.08
C LEU A 191 5.32 16.90 -23.95
N ALA A 192 6.50 16.37 -23.62
CA ALA A 192 7.70 16.56 -24.41
C ALA A 192 7.56 15.93 -25.81
N ARG A 193 6.95 14.75 -25.90
CA ARG A 193 6.65 14.09 -27.18
C ARG A 193 5.62 14.87 -28.00
N GLU A 194 4.54 15.34 -27.39
CA GLU A 194 3.54 16.19 -28.06
C GLU A 194 4.18 17.45 -28.64
N ARG A 195 5.07 18.11 -27.89
CA ARG A 195 5.82 19.28 -28.38
C ARG A 195 6.68 18.95 -29.60
N LEU A 196 7.39 17.82 -29.59
CA LEU A 196 8.20 17.41 -30.74
C LEU A 196 7.31 17.09 -31.95
N ASP A 197 6.17 16.44 -31.75
CA ASP A 197 5.21 16.15 -32.81
C ASP A 197 4.64 17.46 -33.42
N ASP A 198 4.36 18.47 -32.60
CA ASP A 198 3.97 19.82 -33.04
C ASP A 198 5.08 20.51 -33.85
N GLU A 199 6.33 20.43 -33.38
CA GLU A 199 7.50 21.00 -34.08
C GLU A 199 7.74 20.31 -35.43
N VAL A 200 7.62 18.98 -35.48
CA VAL A 200 7.72 18.19 -36.72
C VAL A 200 6.59 18.56 -37.69
N THR A 201 5.38 18.72 -37.19
CA THR A 201 4.22 19.13 -37.99
C THR A 201 4.42 20.53 -38.56
N PHE A 202 4.86 21.49 -37.73
CA PHE A 202 5.17 22.85 -38.17
C PHE A 202 6.29 22.90 -39.23
N ALA A 203 7.36 22.13 -39.03
CA ALA A 203 8.46 22.03 -39.99
C ALA A 203 7.97 21.44 -41.33
N LYS A 204 7.17 20.37 -41.27
CA LYS A 204 6.56 19.73 -42.45
C LYS A 204 5.73 20.74 -43.25
N ASP A 205 4.82 21.47 -42.59
CA ASP A 205 3.98 22.48 -43.23
C ASP A 205 4.80 23.61 -43.86
N SER A 206 5.90 24.00 -43.21
CA SER A 206 6.84 25.00 -43.73
C SER A 206 7.52 24.53 -45.02
N PHE A 207 7.99 23.27 -45.08
CA PHE A 207 8.58 22.70 -46.29
C PHE A 207 7.57 22.54 -47.43
N ILE A 208 6.35 22.10 -47.13
CA ILE A 208 5.26 22.02 -48.13
C ILE A 208 4.98 23.41 -48.70
N SER A 209 4.80 24.42 -47.84
CA SER A 209 4.53 25.80 -48.27
C SER A 209 5.66 26.37 -49.14
N LEU A 210 6.92 26.09 -48.78
CA LEU A 210 8.07 26.50 -49.58
C LEU A 210 8.08 25.79 -50.94
N GLY A 211 7.86 24.47 -50.97
CA GLY A 211 7.78 23.68 -52.19
C GLY A 211 6.71 24.21 -53.16
N ILE A 212 5.50 24.51 -52.66
CA ILE A 212 4.42 25.07 -53.47
C ILE A 212 4.84 26.40 -54.12
N ARG A 213 5.46 27.31 -53.37
CA ARG A 213 5.94 28.61 -53.90
C ARG A 213 7.05 28.43 -54.94
N LEU A 214 7.99 27.53 -54.69
CA LEU A 214 9.06 27.19 -55.63
C LEU A 214 8.48 26.63 -56.93
N HIS A 215 7.46 25.78 -56.84
CA HIS A 215 6.75 25.26 -58.01
C HIS A 215 6.03 26.37 -58.79
N ALA A 216 5.24 27.20 -58.11
CA ALA A 216 4.50 28.28 -58.74
C ALA A 216 5.38 29.26 -59.53
N MET A 217 6.64 29.46 -59.12
CA MET A 217 7.59 30.31 -59.85
C MET A 217 8.00 29.77 -61.22
N HIS A 218 7.87 28.46 -61.47
CA HIS A 218 8.31 27.84 -62.74
C HIS A 218 7.18 27.26 -63.60
N THR A 219 6.07 26.79 -63.00
CA THR A 219 4.98 26.14 -63.76
C THR A 219 3.86 27.06 -64.20
N GLU A 220 3.84 28.35 -63.84
CA GLU A 220 2.72 29.30 -64.04
C GLU A 220 1.36 28.84 -63.43
N SER A 221 1.27 27.60 -62.92
CA SER A 221 0.15 27.01 -62.18
C SER A 221 0.62 26.47 -60.83
N GLU A 222 -0.23 26.62 -59.81
CA GLU A 222 -0.02 26.06 -58.48
C GLU A 222 -0.26 24.53 -58.53
N PRO A 223 0.70 23.69 -58.10
CA PRO A 223 0.53 22.24 -58.11
C PRO A 223 -0.56 21.82 -57.10
N ASP A 224 -1.29 20.75 -57.41
CA ASP A 224 -2.23 20.14 -56.46
C ASP A 224 -1.49 19.76 -55.17
N ARG A 225 -2.11 20.11 -54.04
CA ARG A 225 -1.53 19.88 -52.71
C ARG A 225 -1.60 18.39 -52.37
N GLU A 226 -0.51 17.68 -52.58
CA GLU A 226 -0.29 16.38 -51.93
C GLU A 226 0.17 16.63 -50.49
N ASP A 227 -0.50 16.03 -49.50
CA ASP A 227 -0.05 16.09 -48.10
C ASP A 227 0.95 14.96 -47.85
N PRO A 228 2.27 15.23 -47.85
CA PRO A 228 3.28 14.20 -47.62
C PRO A 228 3.11 13.56 -46.23
N PRO A 229 3.20 12.23 -46.11
CA PRO A 229 2.97 11.54 -44.84
C PRO A 229 4.12 11.78 -43.85
N THR A 230 5.33 12.07 -44.32
CA THR A 230 6.51 12.29 -43.45
C THR A 230 7.19 13.63 -43.73
N LEU A 231 7.98 14.10 -42.75
CA LEU A 231 8.84 15.28 -42.92
C LEU A 231 9.86 15.08 -44.06
N GLN A 232 10.37 13.86 -44.23
CA GLN A 232 11.30 13.50 -45.31
C GLN A 232 10.65 13.71 -46.68
N ASP A 233 9.40 13.30 -46.85
CA ASP A 233 8.67 13.45 -48.11
C ASP A 233 8.39 14.93 -48.43
N ALA A 234 8.08 15.74 -47.40
CA ALA A 234 7.94 17.19 -47.56
C ALA A 234 9.26 17.85 -48.00
N LEU A 235 10.38 17.41 -47.45
CA LEU A 235 11.71 17.88 -47.88
C LEU A 235 12.02 17.46 -49.32
N VAL A 236 11.75 16.20 -49.69
CA VAL A 236 11.94 15.70 -51.06
C VAL A 236 11.11 16.50 -52.06
N TYR A 237 9.85 16.79 -51.73
CA TYR A 237 8.98 17.65 -52.53
C TYR A 237 9.59 19.05 -52.74
N CYS A 238 10.01 19.70 -51.65
CA CYS A 238 10.67 21.01 -51.72
C CYS A 238 11.96 20.97 -52.56
N CYS A 239 12.79 19.92 -52.42
CA CYS A 239 14.02 19.76 -53.19
C CYS A 239 13.77 19.52 -54.69
N ALA A 240 12.72 18.75 -55.04
CA ALA A 240 12.34 18.54 -56.44
C ALA A 240 11.98 19.86 -57.12
N ALA A 241 11.31 20.77 -56.41
CA ALA A 241 10.97 22.12 -56.89
C ALA A 241 12.19 23.00 -57.21
N LEU A 242 13.34 22.77 -56.55
CA LEU A 242 14.59 23.51 -56.78
C LEU A 242 15.33 23.08 -58.05
N GLY A 243 15.06 21.90 -58.58
CA GLY A 243 15.72 21.35 -59.77
C GLY A 243 15.62 22.27 -61.00
N PRO A 244 14.40 22.68 -61.42
CA PRO A 244 14.19 23.60 -62.53
C PRO A 244 14.90 24.95 -62.35
N LEU A 245 14.84 25.54 -61.15
CA LEU A 245 15.49 26.83 -60.85
C LEU A 245 17.02 26.73 -60.98
N THR A 246 17.60 25.63 -60.48
CA THR A 246 19.04 25.39 -60.60
C THR A 246 19.46 25.21 -62.06
N ALA A 247 18.62 24.58 -62.88
CA ALA A 247 18.86 24.45 -64.32
C ALA A 247 18.79 25.81 -65.03
N GLU A 248 17.85 26.68 -64.65
CA GLU A 248 17.73 28.04 -65.19
C GLU A 248 18.95 28.90 -64.85
N MET A 249 19.40 28.88 -63.59
CA MET A 249 20.60 29.61 -63.15
C MET A 249 21.87 29.16 -63.87
N LYS A 250 21.94 27.89 -64.29
CA LYS A 250 23.05 27.33 -65.06
C LYS A 250 22.98 27.64 -66.55
N ARG A 251 21.85 28.15 -67.08
CA ARG A 251 21.79 28.56 -68.49
C ARG A 251 22.84 29.66 -68.70
N PRO A 252 23.85 29.44 -69.56
CA PRO A 252 24.88 30.45 -69.78
C PRO A 252 24.17 31.73 -70.22
N HIS A 253 24.38 32.82 -69.47
CA HIS A 253 23.86 34.15 -69.78
C HIS A 253 24.38 34.63 -71.14
N MET A 254 23.82 34.09 -72.23
CA MET A 254 24.18 34.41 -73.61
C MET A 254 23.69 35.83 -74.01
N PHE A 255 22.99 36.52 -73.12
CA PHE A 255 22.54 37.90 -73.28
C PHE A 255 23.03 38.82 -72.15
N ARG A 256 24.33 39.14 -72.14
CA ARG A 256 24.81 40.40 -71.55
C ARG A 256 25.77 41.11 -72.49
N ARG A 257 25.23 41.56 -73.64
CA ARG A 257 25.92 42.52 -74.52
C ARG A 257 25.73 43.94 -73.98
N LYS A 258 26.86 44.53 -73.58
CA LYS A 258 27.25 45.96 -73.59
C LYS A 258 26.23 47.00 -73.10
N ARG A 259 26.45 47.53 -71.89
CA ARG A 259 26.26 48.96 -71.61
C ARG A 259 27.45 49.50 -70.82
N ALA A 260 28.01 50.57 -71.38
CA ALA A 260 29.22 51.23 -70.93
C ALA A 260 28.96 52.17 -69.73
N SER A 261 29.99 52.34 -68.92
CA SER A 261 30.47 53.60 -68.31
C SER A 261 29.46 54.53 -67.62
N SER A 262 29.48 54.55 -66.28
CA SER A 262 29.61 55.81 -65.51
C SER A 262 29.88 55.57 -64.01
N ARG A 263 31.15 55.79 -63.64
CA ARG A 263 31.70 56.46 -62.44
C ARG A 263 30.71 57.02 -61.38
N SER A 264 30.81 56.54 -60.13
CA SER A 264 30.90 57.33 -58.86
C SER A 264 30.95 56.37 -57.64
N LYS A 265 32.06 56.38 -56.89
CA LYS A 265 32.26 56.93 -55.52
C LYS A 265 31.75 56.05 -54.36
N THR A 266 32.72 55.68 -53.52
CA THR A 266 32.69 55.08 -52.18
C THR A 266 31.86 55.93 -51.19
N PRO A 267 31.36 55.36 -50.06
CA PRO A 267 32.19 55.28 -48.85
C PRO A 267 32.00 54.04 -47.94
N GLU A 268 33.10 53.71 -47.27
CA GLU A 268 33.25 53.41 -45.84
C GLU A 268 32.45 52.27 -45.17
N HIS A 269 33.19 51.20 -44.89
CA HIS A 269 33.57 50.76 -43.54
C HIS A 269 32.51 50.82 -42.42
N TYR A 270 31.93 49.65 -42.11
CA TYR A 270 31.60 49.31 -40.73
C TYR A 270 31.83 47.81 -40.49
N ASN A 271 32.93 47.51 -39.78
CA ASN A 271 33.21 46.17 -39.26
C ASN A 271 32.27 45.89 -38.11
N ARG A 272 31.50 44.79 -38.19
CA ARG A 272 30.88 44.18 -37.01
C ARG A 272 31.39 42.75 -36.89
N THR A 273 32.36 42.61 -35.99
CA THR A 273 32.84 41.36 -35.41
C THR A 273 31.65 40.58 -34.81
N LEU A 274 31.39 39.41 -35.37
CA LEU A 274 30.61 38.36 -34.71
C LEU A 274 31.62 37.32 -34.22
N THR A 275 31.64 37.18 -32.91
CA THR A 275 32.41 36.21 -32.14
C THR A 275 31.95 34.80 -32.47
N GLU A 276 32.92 33.95 -32.76
CA GLU A 276 32.85 32.50 -32.71
C GLU A 276 32.38 32.07 -31.30
N SER A 277 31.44 31.14 -31.26
CA SER A 277 31.16 30.31 -30.09
C SER A 277 30.97 28.88 -30.59
N ASP A 278 32.08 28.16 -30.54
CA ASP A 278 32.27 26.74 -30.25
C ASP A 278 31.02 25.85 -30.26
N ASN A 279 30.97 24.98 -31.26
CA ASN A 279 30.21 23.73 -31.28
C ASN A 279 31.19 22.59 -31.63
N GLU A 280 31.70 21.93 -30.61
CA GLU A 280 32.25 20.56 -30.58
C GLU A 280 31.55 19.94 -29.33
N ASP A 281 30.82 18.82 -29.36
CA ASP A 281 31.14 17.50 -29.86
C ASP A 281 29.85 16.73 -30.24
N ALA A 282 29.85 16.08 -31.42
CA ALA A 282 28.88 15.05 -31.78
C ALA A 282 29.67 13.81 -32.24
N GLU A 283 29.91 12.90 -31.30
CA GLU A 283 30.60 11.64 -31.56
C GLU A 283 29.65 10.64 -32.25
N SER A 284 30.14 10.13 -33.39
CA SER A 284 29.48 9.20 -34.28
C SER A 284 29.83 7.76 -33.88
N THR A 285 28.87 7.01 -33.36
CA THR A 285 29.00 5.56 -33.18
C THR A 285 28.05 4.78 -34.11
N LYS A 286 28.68 3.95 -34.95
CA LYS A 286 28.07 3.00 -35.90
C LYS A 286 27.40 1.81 -35.18
N PRO A 287 26.40 1.15 -35.77
CA PRO A 287 25.84 -0.09 -35.24
C PRO A 287 26.62 -1.33 -35.73
N PRO A 288 26.81 -2.37 -34.92
CA PRO A 288 27.19 -3.69 -35.41
C PRO A 288 25.97 -4.61 -35.59
N ARG A 289 26.04 -5.42 -36.64
CA ARG A 289 25.08 -6.47 -37.00
C ARG A 289 25.41 -7.80 -36.32
N VAL A 290 24.36 -8.40 -35.74
CA VAL A 290 23.95 -9.83 -35.76
C VAL A 290 24.92 -10.91 -35.25
N ARG A 291 24.47 -11.68 -34.25
CA ARG A 291 24.44 -13.15 -34.31
C ARG A 291 23.42 -13.77 -33.35
N ARG A 292 22.48 -14.54 -33.92
CA ARG A 292 21.60 -15.48 -33.21
C ARG A 292 22.41 -16.70 -32.77
N SER A 293 22.16 -17.18 -31.55
CA SER A 293 22.40 -18.56 -31.13
C SER A 293 21.25 -19.01 -30.22
N PHE A 294 20.88 -20.27 -30.39
CA PHE A 294 19.68 -20.96 -29.96
C PHE A 294 20.09 -22.16 -29.12
N CYS A 295 19.51 -22.33 -27.93
CA CYS A 295 19.15 -23.59 -27.22
C CYS A 295 18.89 -23.27 -25.73
N GLY A 296 17.69 -23.51 -25.20
CA GLY A 296 17.33 -24.71 -24.41
C GLY A 296 17.68 -24.51 -22.93
N SER A 297 16.76 -24.36 -21.97
CA SER A 297 15.89 -25.38 -21.35
C SER A 297 15.00 -24.61 -20.35
N GLY A 298 13.72 -24.86 -20.14
CA GLY A 298 13.16 -26.10 -19.62
C GLY A 298 13.12 -26.08 -18.09
N THR A 299 12.14 -25.40 -17.48
CA THR A 299 11.66 -25.71 -16.12
C THR A 299 10.17 -25.42 -15.99
N SER A 300 9.46 -26.43 -15.53
CA SER A 300 8.05 -26.49 -15.17
C SER A 300 7.72 -25.59 -13.99
N GLU A 301 6.76 -24.68 -14.15
CA GLU A 301 6.08 -24.05 -13.02
C GLU A 301 4.68 -24.67 -12.85
N THR A 302 4.57 -25.43 -11.77
CA THR A 302 3.33 -25.88 -11.16
C THR A 302 2.54 -24.67 -10.65
N GLY A 303 1.41 -24.37 -11.29
CA GLY A 303 0.44 -23.40 -10.80
C GLY A 303 -0.16 -23.88 -9.47
N MET A 304 0.22 -23.22 -8.38
CA MET A 304 -0.45 -23.37 -7.09
C MET A 304 -1.65 -22.43 -7.07
N SER A 305 -2.81 -23.00 -7.42
CA SER A 305 -4.12 -22.41 -7.24
C SER A 305 -4.41 -22.26 -5.74
N TRP A 306 -4.52 -21.01 -5.29
CA TRP A 306 -5.01 -20.67 -3.96
C TRP A 306 -6.53 -20.90 -3.92
N SER A 307 -6.93 -22.11 -3.55
CA SER A 307 -8.31 -22.41 -3.19
C SER A 307 -8.48 -22.22 -1.68
N SER A 308 -9.30 -21.23 -1.32
CA SER A 308 -9.64 -20.88 0.07
C SER A 308 -10.08 -22.09 0.90
N PRO A 309 -9.51 -22.32 2.10
CA PRO A 309 -9.97 -23.39 2.96
C PRO A 309 -11.19 -22.91 3.76
N THR A 310 -12.36 -23.45 3.44
CA THR A 310 -13.46 -23.52 4.41
C THR A 310 -13.05 -24.51 5.49
N LEU A 311 -12.43 -23.98 6.54
CA LEU A 311 -11.83 -24.73 7.64
C LEU A 311 -12.94 -25.28 8.55
N ASN A 312 -13.46 -26.45 8.19
CA ASN A 312 -14.29 -27.24 9.06
C ASN A 312 -13.39 -27.74 10.22
N HIS A 313 -13.46 -27.06 11.37
CA HIS A 313 -12.62 -27.31 12.54
C HIS A 313 -13.05 -28.58 13.27
N GLN A 314 -13.00 -29.71 12.58
CA GLN A 314 -12.92 -31.02 13.20
C GLN A 314 -11.43 -31.29 13.39
N THR A 315 -10.89 -30.88 14.53
CA THR A 315 -9.56 -31.31 14.97
C THR A 315 -9.51 -32.82 14.80
N SER A 316 -8.76 -33.31 13.81
CA SER A 316 -8.47 -34.73 13.72
C SER A 316 -7.79 -35.08 15.05
N TRP A 317 -8.44 -35.89 15.88
CA TRP A 317 -7.97 -36.33 17.20
C TRP A 317 -6.79 -37.31 17.08
N GLY A 318 -5.96 -37.15 16.05
CA GLY A 318 -4.78 -37.95 15.73
C GLY A 318 -3.48 -37.18 15.96
N ALA A 319 -3.41 -36.35 17.00
CA ALA A 319 -2.14 -35.75 17.40
C ALA A 319 -1.18 -36.87 17.84
N ASP A 320 0.00 -36.87 17.21
CA ASP A 320 1.17 -37.65 17.57
C ASP A 320 1.29 -37.78 19.11
N PRO A 321 1.44 -38.99 19.69
CA PRO A 321 1.39 -39.21 21.14
C PRO A 321 2.58 -38.58 21.89
N THR A 322 2.68 -37.25 21.86
CA THR A 322 3.69 -36.43 22.55
C THR A 322 3.86 -36.90 23.98
N LEU A 323 5.05 -37.44 24.28
CA LEU A 323 5.36 -38.03 25.58
C LEU A 323 5.55 -36.97 26.67
N GLU A 324 5.41 -35.69 26.35
CA GLU A 324 5.69 -34.55 27.22
C GLU A 324 4.56 -33.53 27.23
N CYS A 325 4.37 -32.88 28.38
CA CYS A 325 3.37 -31.83 28.55
C CYS A 325 3.72 -30.61 27.69
N HIS A 326 2.81 -30.17 26.81
CA HIS A 326 3.03 -29.01 25.95
C HIS A 326 3.34 -27.70 26.70
N VAL A 327 2.91 -27.58 27.96
CA VAL A 327 3.08 -26.35 28.74
C VAL A 327 4.38 -26.34 29.54
N CYS A 328 4.79 -27.48 30.09
CA CYS A 328 5.95 -27.54 31.00
C CYS A 328 7.06 -28.49 30.53
N ASN A 329 6.90 -29.12 29.36
CA ASN A 329 7.82 -30.07 28.72
C ASN A 329 8.23 -31.24 29.61
N GLN A 330 7.35 -31.63 30.52
CA GLN A 330 7.62 -32.71 31.46
C GLN A 330 7.00 -34.01 30.97
N LYS A 331 7.76 -35.10 31.08
CA LYS A 331 7.36 -36.43 30.63
C LYS A 331 6.11 -36.94 31.34
N PHE A 332 5.19 -37.48 30.55
CA PHE A 332 4.04 -38.23 31.04
C PHE A 332 4.44 -39.65 31.41
N GLY A 333 3.61 -40.31 32.21
CA GLY A 333 3.72 -41.75 32.46
C GLY A 333 3.61 -42.14 33.93
N LYS A 334 3.42 -43.45 34.15
CA LYS A 334 3.24 -44.03 35.49
C LYS A 334 4.46 -43.75 36.39
N ARG A 335 5.68 -43.84 35.84
CA ARG A 335 6.94 -43.56 36.56
C ARG A 335 7.05 -42.11 37.06
N HIS A 336 6.40 -41.17 36.37
CA HIS A 336 6.44 -39.75 36.73
C HIS A 336 5.18 -39.29 37.49
N LEU A 337 4.22 -40.20 37.74
CA LEU A 337 2.91 -39.92 38.35
C LEU A 337 2.16 -38.76 37.68
N ARG A 338 2.39 -38.56 36.38
CA ARG A 338 1.80 -37.49 35.57
C ARG A 338 0.89 -38.11 34.53
N ARG A 339 -0.42 -38.04 34.80
CA ARG A 339 -1.46 -38.42 33.84
C ARG A 339 -1.47 -37.40 32.68
N ARG A 340 -1.68 -37.91 31.48
CA ARG A 340 -1.91 -37.11 30.27
C ARG A 340 -3.36 -36.65 30.25
N HIS A 341 -3.57 -35.39 29.93
CA HIS A 341 -4.88 -34.81 29.66
C HIS A 341 -4.84 -34.09 28.33
N GLN A 342 -5.99 -33.88 27.71
CA GLN A 342 -6.10 -33.10 26.50
C GLN A 342 -6.83 -31.78 26.81
N CYS A 343 -6.26 -30.67 26.33
CA CYS A 343 -6.95 -29.40 26.36
C CYS A 343 -8.07 -29.40 25.32
N GLN A 344 -9.30 -29.10 25.73
CA GLN A 344 -10.45 -29.07 24.82
C GLN A 344 -10.44 -27.85 23.88
N VAL A 345 -9.69 -26.80 24.21
CA VAL A 345 -9.57 -25.60 23.36
C VAL A 345 -8.51 -25.79 22.28
N CYS A 346 -7.28 -26.17 22.64
CA CYS A 346 -6.18 -26.27 21.68
C CYS A 346 -5.83 -27.70 21.24
N GLY A 347 -6.50 -28.73 21.80
CA GLY A 347 -6.24 -30.14 21.48
C GLY A 347 -4.92 -30.72 22.01
N LYS A 348 -4.05 -29.90 22.63
CA LYS A 348 -2.68 -30.31 23.03
C LYS A 348 -2.66 -31.15 24.31
N CYS A 349 -1.67 -32.04 24.41
CA CYS A 349 -1.44 -32.88 25.60
C CYS A 349 -0.83 -32.07 26.76
N VAL A 350 -1.48 -32.10 27.92
CA VAL A 350 -1.12 -31.31 29.11
C VAL A 350 -1.21 -32.15 30.40
N CYS A 351 -0.45 -31.77 31.44
CA CYS A 351 -0.51 -32.43 32.75
C CYS A 351 -1.53 -31.74 33.68
N SER A 352 -1.96 -32.43 34.75
CA SER A 352 -2.98 -31.91 35.69
C SER A 352 -2.63 -30.52 36.24
N LYS A 353 -1.34 -30.24 36.49
CA LYS A 353 -0.86 -28.95 37.01
C LYS A 353 -0.97 -27.82 35.98
N CYS A 354 -0.85 -28.15 34.69
CA CYS A 354 -0.90 -27.19 33.58
C CYS A 354 -2.31 -27.02 33.00
N SER A 355 -3.28 -27.76 33.50
CA SER A 355 -4.68 -27.67 33.09
C SER A 355 -5.63 -27.82 34.30
N PRO A 356 -5.52 -26.95 35.32
CA PRO A 356 -6.39 -27.00 36.49
C PRO A 356 -7.80 -26.47 36.20
N ASN A 357 -8.02 -25.89 35.01
CA ASN A 357 -9.25 -25.22 34.63
C ASN A 357 -10.23 -26.17 33.95
N SER A 358 -11.52 -25.92 34.20
CA SER A 358 -12.63 -26.58 33.53
C SER A 358 -13.65 -25.53 33.09
N LEU A 359 -14.01 -25.52 31.81
CA LEU A 359 -14.94 -24.56 31.20
C LEU A 359 -16.09 -25.29 30.54
N GLN A 360 -17.28 -24.72 30.61
CA GLN A 360 -18.39 -25.13 29.77
C GLN A 360 -18.17 -24.52 28.38
N LEU A 361 -17.75 -25.36 27.42
CA LEU A 361 -17.43 -24.93 26.05
C LEU A 361 -18.58 -25.14 25.07
N ASP A 362 -19.56 -25.95 25.46
CA ASP A 362 -20.69 -26.33 24.62
C ASP A 362 -22.03 -26.04 25.30
N GLU A 363 -23.07 -25.95 24.48
CA GLU A 363 -24.45 -25.77 24.93
C GLU A 363 -24.92 -26.94 25.80
N THR A 364 -24.27 -28.11 25.71
CA THR A 364 -24.64 -29.31 26.47
C THR A 364 -24.38 -29.19 27.96
N GLY A 365 -23.62 -28.19 28.41
CA GLY A 365 -23.34 -28.00 29.83
C GLY A 365 -22.13 -28.76 30.35
N ARG A 366 -21.38 -29.46 29.50
CA ARG A 366 -20.27 -30.29 29.95
C ARG A 366 -19.02 -29.45 30.19
N LEU A 367 -18.43 -29.65 31.36
CA LEU A 367 -17.18 -28.98 31.73
C LEU A 367 -15.99 -29.67 31.04
N GLY A 368 -15.47 -29.05 29.98
CA GLY A 368 -14.24 -29.41 29.29
C GLY A 368 -12.99 -28.93 30.03
N ARG A 369 -11.92 -29.73 30.04
CA ARG A 369 -10.64 -29.34 30.66
C ARG A 369 -9.84 -28.43 29.73
N VAL A 370 -9.33 -27.32 30.28
CA VAL A 370 -8.59 -26.31 29.52
C VAL A 370 -7.23 -26.03 30.15
N CYS A 371 -6.19 -25.88 29.31
CA CYS A 371 -4.85 -25.59 29.77
C CYS A 371 -4.71 -24.13 30.25
N THR A 372 -3.74 -23.88 31.12
CA THR A 372 -3.48 -22.54 31.65
C THR A 372 -3.16 -21.52 30.55
N PRO A 373 -2.39 -21.83 29.49
CA PRO A 373 -2.19 -20.89 28.39
C PRO A 373 -3.48 -20.45 27.70
N CYS A 374 -4.38 -21.38 27.34
CA CYS A 374 -5.65 -21.02 26.71
C CYS A 374 -6.54 -20.17 27.63
N VAL A 375 -6.52 -20.42 28.95
CA VAL A 375 -7.25 -19.57 29.91
C VAL A 375 -6.58 -18.20 30.10
N ALA A 376 -5.25 -18.14 30.03
CA ALA A 376 -4.51 -16.89 30.14
C ALA A 376 -4.83 -15.93 28.98
N SER A 377 -4.94 -16.47 27.76
CA SER A 377 -5.33 -15.73 26.55
C SER A 377 -6.65 -14.96 26.73
N ILE A 378 -7.59 -15.48 27.52
CA ILE A 378 -8.90 -14.85 27.76
C ILE A 378 -8.77 -13.50 28.48
N HIS A 379 -7.77 -13.36 29.36
CA HIS A 379 -7.58 -12.12 30.11
C HIS A 379 -7.03 -10.99 29.28
N GLU A 380 -6.31 -11.34 28.22
CA GLU A 380 -5.62 -10.37 27.36
C GLU A 380 -6.58 -9.79 26.31
N LEU A 381 -7.74 -10.42 26.09
CA LEU A 381 -8.71 -10.04 25.06
C LEU A 381 -9.13 -8.57 25.06
N PRO A 382 -9.49 -7.92 26.20
CA PRO A 382 -9.89 -6.52 26.16
C PRO A 382 -8.75 -5.58 25.77
N ALA A 383 -7.52 -5.89 26.21
CA ALA A 383 -6.34 -5.12 25.83
C ALA A 383 -5.96 -5.36 24.37
N PHE A 384 -6.11 -6.61 23.92
CA PHE A 384 -5.90 -7.04 22.54
C PHE A 384 -6.86 -6.37 21.56
N GLN A 385 -8.15 -6.29 21.88
CA GLN A 385 -9.15 -5.64 21.02
C GLN A 385 -8.78 -4.19 20.70
N GLY A 386 -8.37 -3.41 21.72
CA GLY A 386 -7.96 -2.01 21.50
C GLY A 386 -6.69 -1.88 20.65
N ARG A 387 -5.72 -2.78 20.85
CA ARG A 387 -4.47 -2.82 20.06
C ARG A 387 -4.74 -3.19 18.61
N MET A 388 -5.57 -4.20 18.36
CA MET A 388 -5.92 -4.62 17.01
C MET A 388 -6.70 -3.58 16.25
N ALA A 389 -7.64 -2.89 16.90
CA ALA A 389 -8.37 -1.78 16.27
C ALA A 389 -7.40 -0.66 15.83
N LEU A 390 -6.39 -0.35 16.64
CA LEU A 390 -5.37 0.63 16.28
C LEU A 390 -4.50 0.17 15.09
N ILE A 391 -4.10 -1.10 15.06
CA ILE A 391 -3.34 -1.65 13.92
C ILE A 391 -4.20 -1.61 12.66
N SER A 392 -5.45 -2.04 12.72
CA SER A 392 -6.35 -2.07 11.56
C SER A 392 -6.63 -0.67 11.03
N GLU A 393 -6.86 0.31 11.91
CA GLU A 393 -7.03 1.72 11.54
C GLU A 393 -5.77 2.27 10.85
N ARG A 394 -4.58 2.00 11.41
CA ARG A 394 -3.30 2.44 10.83
C ARG A 394 -3.07 1.85 9.44
N LEU A 395 -3.33 0.55 9.26
CA LEU A 395 -3.17 -0.10 7.96
C LEU A 395 -4.22 0.40 6.95
N ALA A 396 -5.48 0.58 7.37
CA ALA A 396 -6.54 1.09 6.50
C ALA A 396 -6.29 2.54 6.04
N ALA A 397 -5.69 3.39 6.89
CA ALA A 397 -5.36 4.76 6.54
C ALA A 397 -4.33 4.85 5.38
N LEU A 398 -3.54 3.80 5.16
CA LEU A 398 -2.59 3.72 4.05
C LEU A 398 -3.29 3.30 2.76
N SER A 399 -4.15 2.28 2.83
CA SER A 399 -4.84 1.75 1.66
C SER A 399 -5.90 2.71 1.12
N ALA A 400 -6.58 3.44 2.02
CA ALA A 400 -7.54 4.47 1.64
C ALA A 400 -6.82 5.76 1.26
N GLY A 401 -6.20 5.80 0.06
CA GLY A 401 -5.61 7.01 -0.49
C GLY A 401 -6.56 8.22 -0.38
N LYS A 402 -6.32 9.10 0.61
CA LYS A 402 -7.10 10.33 0.88
C LYS A 402 -8.61 10.12 1.06
N GLY A 403 -9.04 9.04 1.70
CA GLY A 403 -10.41 8.92 2.20
C GLY A 403 -10.52 9.48 3.63
N ASP A 404 -11.22 10.59 3.83
CA ASP A 404 -11.52 11.19 5.14
C ASP A 404 -12.46 10.28 5.96
N TYR A 405 -11.97 9.11 6.40
CA TYR A 405 -12.74 8.13 7.15
C TYR A 405 -12.68 8.46 8.65
N LYS A 406 -13.37 9.52 9.05
CA LYS A 406 -13.79 9.75 10.44
C LYS A 406 -14.92 8.79 10.81
N GLY A 407 -14.63 7.51 10.88
CA GLY A 407 -15.55 6.52 11.42
C GLY A 407 -15.56 6.61 12.95
N ASP A 408 -16.72 6.89 13.55
CA ASP A 408 -16.91 6.98 15.01
C ASP A 408 -16.49 5.68 15.73
N ILE A 409 -15.24 5.62 16.18
CA ILE A 409 -14.68 4.53 17.03
C ILE A 409 -15.53 4.32 18.29
N GLN A 410 -16.26 5.35 18.73
CA GLN A 410 -17.11 5.29 19.90
C GLN A 410 -18.35 4.38 19.73
N ALA A 411 -18.83 4.15 18.49
CA ALA A 411 -19.98 3.28 18.22
C ALA A 411 -19.64 1.77 18.28
N LEU A 412 -18.35 1.39 18.29
CA LEU A 412 -17.91 -0.01 18.37
C LEU A 412 -17.85 -0.58 19.80
N GLN A 413 -18.01 0.26 20.83
CA GLN A 413 -17.92 -0.17 22.23
C GLN A 413 -19.13 -0.98 22.73
N GLU A 414 -20.24 -1.00 21.99
CA GLU A 414 -21.50 -1.64 22.43
C GLU A 414 -21.70 -3.07 21.91
N ASN A 415 -20.90 -3.53 20.95
CA ASN A 415 -21.00 -4.88 20.39
C ASN A 415 -20.01 -5.88 21.03
N SER A 416 -20.33 -7.17 20.93
CA SER A 416 -19.52 -8.29 21.42
C SER A 416 -18.03 -8.09 21.11
N ALA A 417 -17.17 -8.20 22.12
CA ALA A 417 -15.72 -8.03 21.99
C ALA A 417 -15.09 -8.94 20.91
N CYS A 418 -15.70 -10.10 20.65
CA CYS A 418 -15.29 -11.03 19.59
C CYS A 418 -15.47 -10.44 18.19
N ALA A 419 -16.68 -9.94 17.90
CA ALA A 419 -17.03 -9.40 16.59
C ALA A 419 -16.16 -8.19 16.22
N SER A 420 -15.72 -7.43 17.21
CA SER A 420 -14.81 -6.30 16.99
C SER A 420 -13.39 -6.75 16.64
N ILE A 421 -12.88 -7.84 17.22
CA ILE A 421 -11.53 -8.34 16.92
C ILE A 421 -11.49 -8.92 15.50
N GLU A 422 -12.46 -9.76 15.16
CA GLU A 422 -12.53 -10.38 13.82
C GLU A 422 -12.67 -9.33 12.73
N LEU A 423 -13.48 -8.30 12.97
CA LEU A 423 -13.62 -7.17 12.06
C LEU A 423 -12.31 -6.39 11.90
N SER A 424 -11.61 -6.06 13.00
CA SER A 424 -10.31 -5.39 12.94
C SER A 424 -9.26 -6.24 12.21
N LEU A 425 -9.23 -7.56 12.43
CA LEU A 425 -8.36 -8.46 11.69
C LEU A 425 -8.69 -8.50 10.20
N ALA A 426 -9.96 -8.63 9.84
CA ALA A 426 -10.39 -8.63 8.44
C ALA A 426 -10.05 -7.29 7.74
N GLN A 427 -10.20 -6.17 8.45
CA GLN A 427 -9.79 -4.85 7.95
C GLN A 427 -8.27 -4.76 7.73
N ALA A 428 -7.48 -5.28 8.67
CA ALA A 428 -6.02 -5.32 8.55
C ALA A 428 -5.57 -6.21 7.37
N GLU A 429 -6.17 -7.39 7.22
CA GLU A 429 -5.93 -8.32 6.11
C GLU A 429 -6.31 -7.69 4.76
N ALA A 430 -7.46 -7.03 4.67
CA ALA A 430 -7.90 -6.34 3.46
C ALA A 430 -6.97 -5.17 3.09
N ALA A 431 -6.50 -4.41 4.07
CA ALA A 431 -5.53 -3.35 3.85
C ALA A 431 -4.19 -3.89 3.33
N LEU A 432 -3.73 -5.05 3.82
CA LEU A 432 -2.54 -5.71 3.32
C LEU A 432 -2.69 -6.26 1.91
N ALA A 433 -3.82 -6.89 1.60
CA ALA A 433 -4.10 -7.35 0.25
C ALA A 433 -4.04 -6.17 -0.75
N ALA A 434 -4.63 -5.02 -0.41
CA ALA A 434 -4.55 -3.83 -1.25
C ALA A 434 -3.11 -3.31 -1.42
N MET A 435 -2.24 -3.46 -0.40
CA MET A 435 -0.82 -3.11 -0.51
C MET A 435 -0.03 -4.10 -1.37
N GLU A 436 -0.40 -5.38 -1.37
CA GLU A 436 0.22 -6.41 -2.21
C GLU A 436 -0.15 -6.20 -3.69
N ASP A 437 -1.41 -5.88 -4.00
CA ASP A 437 -1.87 -5.58 -5.36
C ASP A 437 -1.07 -4.40 -5.97
N CYS A 438 -0.73 -3.37 -5.18
CA CYS A 438 0.10 -2.26 -5.65
C CYS A 438 1.54 -2.67 -6.02
N LYS A 439 2.11 -3.71 -5.39
CA LYS A 439 3.45 -4.19 -5.73
C LYS A 439 3.48 -4.91 -7.07
N ASP A 440 2.42 -5.65 -7.38
CA ASP A 440 2.32 -6.37 -8.64
C ASP A 440 2.12 -5.42 -9.83
N GLU A 441 1.44 -4.29 -9.63
CA GLU A 441 1.33 -3.24 -10.65
C GLU A 441 2.68 -2.58 -10.98
N GLU A 442 3.52 -2.25 -9.98
CA GLU A 442 4.90 -1.76 -10.20
C GLU A 442 5.72 -2.80 -10.99
N LYS A 443 5.44 -4.10 -10.77
CA LYS A 443 6.07 -5.19 -11.51
C LYS A 443 5.63 -5.27 -12.97
N VAL A 444 4.40 -4.88 -13.30
CA VAL A 444 3.91 -4.89 -14.68
C VAL A 444 4.42 -3.67 -15.44
N GLU A 445 4.53 -2.51 -14.77
CA GLU A 445 4.97 -1.27 -15.41
C GLU A 445 6.40 -1.36 -15.94
N TRP A 446 7.34 -1.96 -15.20
CA TRP A 446 8.71 -2.15 -15.70
C TRP A 446 8.79 -3.05 -16.92
N MET A 447 7.89 -4.05 -17.04
CA MET A 447 7.86 -4.94 -18.20
C MET A 447 7.45 -4.19 -19.46
N VAL A 448 6.63 -3.15 -19.33
CA VAL A 448 6.05 -2.40 -20.45
C VAL A 448 6.97 -1.29 -20.92
N THR A 449 7.66 -0.59 -20.02
CA THR A 449 8.59 0.49 -20.40
C THR A 449 9.88 -0.05 -21.01
N GLY A 450 10.26 -1.30 -20.71
CA GLY A 450 11.44 -1.96 -21.29
C GLY A 450 12.78 -1.35 -20.85
N GLU A 451 12.74 -0.31 -20.00
CA GLU A 451 13.89 0.28 -19.36
C GLU A 451 14.00 -0.33 -17.96
N ALA A 452 14.90 -1.29 -17.80
CA ALA A 452 15.28 -1.76 -16.47
C ALA A 452 15.83 -0.55 -15.69
N PRO A 453 15.49 -0.38 -14.40
CA PRO A 453 16.14 0.63 -13.58
C PRO A 453 17.64 0.33 -13.61
N GLU A 454 18.43 1.28 -14.11
CA GLU A 454 19.89 1.20 -14.06
C GLU A 454 20.26 1.06 -12.57
N THR A 455 20.56 -0.17 -12.15
CA THR A 455 21.03 -0.41 -10.79
C THR A 455 22.34 0.36 -10.64
N SER A 456 22.50 1.07 -9.54
CA SER A 456 23.64 1.96 -9.29
C SER A 456 25.01 1.27 -9.33
N GLU A 457 25.05 -0.07 -9.39
CA GLU A 457 26.29 -0.83 -9.62
C GLU A 457 26.74 -0.79 -11.09
N GLU A 458 25.81 -0.78 -12.05
CA GLU A 458 26.15 -0.78 -13.48
C GLU A 458 26.66 0.59 -13.97
N THR A 459 26.27 1.68 -13.32
CA THR A 459 26.75 3.03 -13.63
C THR A 459 28.21 3.26 -13.17
N LEU A 460 28.73 2.42 -12.26
CA LEU A 460 30.11 2.53 -11.78
C LEU A 460 31.11 1.74 -12.64
N GLU A 461 30.66 0.73 -13.38
CA GLU A 461 31.52 0.01 -14.33
C GLU A 461 31.57 0.65 -15.72
N ARG A 462 30.68 1.61 -16.00
CA ARG A 462 30.54 2.27 -17.30
C ARG A 462 31.28 3.62 -17.40
N ASN A 463 31.79 4.15 -16.28
CA ASN A 463 32.71 5.29 -16.19
C ASN A 463 34.11 4.80 -15.85
#